data_AF-A0A413Q699-F1
#
_entry.id   AF-A0A413Q699-F1
#
_cell.length_a   1.000
_cell.length_b   1.000
_cell.length_c   1.000
_cell.angle_alpha   90.00
_cell.angle_beta   90.00
_cell.angle_gamma   90.00
#
_symmetry.space_group_name_H-M   'P 1'
#
loop_
_entity.id
_entity.type
_entity.pdbx_description
1 polymer ?
#
loop_
_entity_poly.entity_id
_entity_poly.type
_entity_poly.pdbx_seq_one_letter_code
_entity_poly.pdbx_strand_id
1 'polypeptide(L)'
;MDTVQSDIYTDAMSSDSEVQKRIKSKIFSTTQLDKMKSALDFLRNQYTKKYNIWDKFFIPFIDKPEEFQTSLTSFIANRNHIAHNKLLDYSAKEKMLYDTHAFRGYIKEAVRKFDSENRSEEVEETLQAIEDQKEYEREAHLEIVQSEAGISIRDRKKILALFREVIRDIYRDIHEILYFNEVLDVNEINSLKDEMDEQLLFTIFNGRQELLNVYGLVDIDDSEGATSVLKISVVGGNDEDVATESIEYVNGEAEYNLEQTSYMPVVKDSLDDGNKEAVKEAVNEFVLRIMDDCETMGYSEERRAEEDWDADAADILENR
;
A
#
# COMPACT_ATOMS: atom_id res chain seq x y z
N MET A 1 31.81 -32.33 21.13
CA MET A 1 32.66 -31.23 21.59
C MET A 1 31.76 -30.34 22.42
N ASP A 2 31.96 -30.29 23.73
CA ASP A 2 31.23 -29.34 24.57
C ASP A 2 31.59 -27.93 24.09
N THR A 3 30.63 -27.28 23.43
CA THR A 3 30.69 -25.84 23.13
C THR A 3 31.06 -25.14 24.42
N VAL A 4 32.25 -24.55 24.46
CA VAL A 4 32.74 -23.78 25.61
C VAL A 4 31.65 -22.78 25.95
N GLN A 5 30.97 -23.06 27.06
CA GLN A 5 29.85 -22.30 27.60
C GLN A 5 30.31 -20.85 27.82
N SER A 6 29.99 -19.97 26.88
CA SER A 6 30.04 -18.52 27.03
C SER A 6 28.85 -18.05 27.86
N ASP A 7 28.71 -18.68 29.04
CA ASP A 7 27.72 -18.33 30.06
C ASP A 7 28.30 -17.22 30.91
N ILE A 8 27.58 -16.10 31.01
CA ILE A 8 27.88 -15.04 31.96
C ILE A 8 27.12 -15.35 33.24
N TYR A 9 27.86 -15.42 34.35
CA TYR A 9 27.30 -15.68 35.67
C TYR A 9 27.10 -14.36 36.42
N THR A 10 26.17 -14.34 37.37
CA THR A 10 25.99 -13.19 38.26
C THR A 10 27.10 -13.13 39.31
N ASP A 11 27.47 -11.91 39.75
CA ASP A 11 28.48 -11.72 40.80
C ASP A 11 28.03 -12.25 42.19
N ALA A 12 26.72 -12.47 42.37
CA ALA A 12 26.17 -13.04 43.58
C ALA A 12 26.29 -14.58 43.58
N MET A 13 27.04 -15.12 44.54
CA MET A 13 26.93 -16.53 44.96
C MET A 13 25.75 -16.69 45.92
N SER A 14 25.11 -17.87 45.91
CA SER A 14 24.14 -18.23 46.95
C SER A 14 24.78 -18.07 48.35
N SER A 15 24.23 -17.16 49.16
CA SER A 15 24.79 -16.76 50.47
C SER A 15 24.39 -17.69 51.61
N ASP A 16 23.95 -18.91 51.30
CA ASP A 16 23.53 -19.90 52.29
C ASP A 16 24.75 -20.41 53.10
N SER A 17 24.62 -20.38 54.43
CA SER A 17 25.65 -20.81 55.39
C SER A 17 26.04 -22.28 55.18
N GLU A 18 25.11 -23.13 54.74
CA GLU A 18 25.42 -24.53 54.41
C GLU A 18 26.25 -24.66 53.12
N VAL A 19 25.96 -23.83 52.11
CA VAL A 19 26.69 -23.80 50.84
C VAL A 19 28.14 -23.36 51.08
N GLN A 20 28.36 -22.34 51.92
CA GLN A 20 29.72 -21.90 52.27
C GLN A 20 30.52 -22.98 53.03
N LYS A 21 29.88 -23.74 53.92
CA LYS A 21 30.54 -24.87 54.62
C LYS A 21 30.93 -25.98 53.64
N ARG A 22 30.06 -26.30 52.67
CA ARG A 22 30.35 -27.29 51.62
C ARG A 22 31.48 -26.83 50.69
N ILE A 23 31.50 -25.55 50.29
CA ILE A 23 32.58 -24.96 49.50
C ILE A 23 33.92 -25.08 50.22
N LYS A 24 33.98 -24.66 51.50
CA LYS A 24 35.21 -24.77 52.32
C LYS A 24 35.68 -26.22 52.41
N SER A 25 34.78 -27.15 52.77
CA SER A 25 35.11 -28.59 52.87
C SER A 25 35.66 -29.16 51.55
N LYS A 26 35.07 -28.80 50.40
CA LYS A 26 35.51 -29.26 49.09
C LYS A 26 36.90 -28.71 48.74
N ILE A 27 37.15 -27.42 48.97
CA ILE A 27 38.46 -26.79 48.73
C ILE A 27 39.54 -27.43 49.61
N PHE A 28 39.28 -27.63 50.90
CA PHE A 28 40.23 -28.28 51.81
C PHE A 28 40.52 -29.75 51.47
N SER A 29 39.59 -30.45 50.80
CA SER A 29 39.79 -31.84 50.34
C SER A 29 40.66 -31.97 49.07
N THR A 30 41.09 -30.84 48.50
CA THR A 30 41.79 -30.71 47.21
C THR A 30 43.30 -30.60 47.40
N THR A 31 43.94 -31.60 47.99
CA THR A 31 45.42 -31.67 48.14
C THR A 31 46.12 -32.42 46.99
N GLN A 32 45.40 -32.75 45.91
CA GLN A 32 45.94 -33.39 44.71
C GLN A 32 45.41 -32.69 43.45
N LEU A 33 46.29 -32.49 42.46
CA LEU A 33 46.05 -31.76 41.20
C LEU A 33 44.77 -32.20 40.46
N ASP A 34 44.43 -33.49 40.50
CA ASP A 34 43.24 -34.05 39.84
C ASP A 34 41.91 -33.62 40.46
N LYS A 35 41.89 -33.18 41.73
CA LYS A 35 40.68 -32.72 42.40
C LYS A 35 40.38 -31.24 42.17
N MET A 36 41.35 -30.47 41.63
CA MET A 36 41.24 -29.02 41.46
C MET A 36 40.19 -28.64 40.41
N LYS A 37 40.10 -29.42 39.32
CA LYS A 37 39.06 -29.25 38.29
C LYS A 37 37.66 -29.51 38.86
N SER A 38 37.50 -30.57 39.66
CA SER A 38 36.23 -30.87 40.34
C SER A 38 35.81 -29.78 41.34
N ALA A 39 36.78 -29.16 42.04
CA ALA A 39 36.50 -28.03 42.94
C ALA A 39 36.09 -26.76 42.16
N LEU A 40 36.73 -26.48 41.02
CA LEU A 40 36.37 -25.37 40.14
C LEU A 40 34.98 -25.56 39.51
N ASP A 41 34.68 -26.77 39.02
CA ASP A 41 33.35 -27.10 38.48
C ASP A 41 32.26 -26.98 39.56
N PHE A 42 32.58 -27.39 40.80
CA PHE A 42 31.69 -27.22 41.94
C PHE A 42 31.42 -25.74 42.24
N LEU A 43 32.46 -24.90 42.27
CA LEU A 43 32.34 -23.45 42.48
C LEU A 43 31.52 -22.78 41.36
N ARG A 44 31.78 -23.14 40.10
CA ARG A 44 31.05 -22.64 38.93
C ARG A 44 29.56 -22.92 39.03
N ASN A 45 29.18 -24.11 39.51
CA ASN A 45 27.78 -24.50 39.71
C ASN A 45 27.08 -23.79 40.88
N GLN A 46 27.80 -23.05 41.74
CA GLN A 46 27.20 -22.24 42.81
C GLN A 46 26.84 -20.83 42.36
N TYR A 47 27.37 -20.38 41.22
CA TYR A 47 26.98 -19.10 40.64
C TYR A 47 25.71 -19.25 39.80
N THR A 48 24.81 -18.27 39.89
CA THR A 48 23.61 -18.25 39.05
C THR A 48 23.98 -17.81 37.64
N LYS A 49 23.59 -18.60 36.63
CA LYS A 49 23.76 -18.23 35.22
C LYS A 49 22.86 -17.04 34.89
N LYS A 50 23.47 -15.91 34.49
CA LYS A 50 22.76 -14.65 34.15
C LYS A 50 22.18 -14.72 32.74
N TYR A 51 23.01 -15.09 31.75
CA TYR A 51 22.58 -15.39 30.39
C TYR A 51 23.71 -16.07 29.62
N ASN A 52 23.37 -16.70 28.50
CA ASN A 52 24.33 -17.21 27.54
C ASN A 52 24.56 -16.17 26.43
N ILE A 53 25.82 -15.90 26.10
CA ILE A 53 26.19 -14.91 25.08
C ILE A 53 25.63 -15.30 23.70
N TRP A 54 25.72 -16.58 23.35
CA TRP A 54 25.23 -17.10 22.07
C TRP A 54 23.72 -16.90 21.95
N ASP A 55 22.98 -17.35 22.96
CA ASP A 55 21.52 -17.26 22.96
C ASP A 55 21.02 -15.82 22.96
N LYS A 56 21.73 -14.93 23.67
CA LYS A 56 21.28 -13.55 23.85
C LYS A 56 21.68 -12.62 22.71
N PHE A 57 22.88 -12.76 22.16
CA PHE A 57 23.45 -11.77 21.23
C PHE A 57 23.64 -12.29 19.82
N PHE A 58 23.64 -13.61 19.59
CA PHE A 58 23.92 -14.17 18.26
C PHE A 58 22.69 -14.83 17.63
N ILE A 59 21.92 -15.62 18.39
CA ILE A 59 20.70 -16.28 17.89
C ILE A 59 19.68 -15.29 17.29
N PRO A 60 19.41 -14.11 17.88
CA PRO A 60 18.41 -13.19 17.32
C PRO A 60 18.65 -12.78 15.86
N PHE A 61 19.91 -12.71 15.46
CA PHE A 61 20.31 -12.33 14.10
C PHE A 61 20.32 -13.51 13.11
N ILE A 62 20.03 -14.73 13.57
CA ILE A 62 20.01 -15.93 12.72
C ILE A 62 18.55 -16.33 12.48
N ASP A 63 18.08 -16.17 11.24
CA ASP A 63 16.68 -16.47 10.90
C ASP A 63 16.32 -17.95 11.05
N LYS A 64 17.29 -18.84 10.83
CA LYS A 64 17.12 -20.29 10.92
C LYS A 64 18.17 -20.94 11.84
N PRO A 65 18.00 -20.86 13.17
CA PRO A 65 19.02 -21.31 14.13
C PRO A 65 19.36 -22.81 14.02
N GLU A 66 18.37 -23.67 13.74
CA GLU A 66 18.57 -25.12 13.63
C GLU A 66 19.36 -25.51 12.36
N GLU A 67 19.03 -24.89 11.22
CA GLU A 67 19.76 -25.08 9.96
C GLU A 67 21.20 -24.55 10.10
N PHE A 68 21.38 -23.39 10.75
CA PHE A 68 22.69 -22.84 11.06
C PHE A 68 23.52 -23.79 11.91
N GLN A 69 22.96 -24.37 12.97
CA GLN A 69 23.69 -25.29 13.84
C GLN A 69 24.09 -26.59 13.14
N THR A 70 23.21 -27.10 12.27
CA THR A 70 23.51 -28.25 11.41
C THR A 70 24.66 -27.92 10.45
N SER A 71 24.64 -26.74 9.85
CA SER A 71 25.70 -26.24 8.97
C SER A 71 27.02 -26.02 9.71
N LEU A 72 26.99 -25.47 10.93
CA LEU A 72 28.17 -25.28 11.78
C LEU A 72 28.80 -26.63 12.16
N THR A 73 27.98 -27.60 12.55
CA THR A 73 28.44 -28.95 12.90
C THR A 73 29.11 -29.63 11.71
N SER A 74 28.51 -29.54 10.54
CA SER A 74 29.05 -30.06 9.28
C SER A 74 30.37 -29.37 8.90
N PHE A 75 30.45 -28.05 9.07
CA PHE A 75 31.67 -27.28 8.84
C PHE A 75 32.82 -27.71 9.79
N ILE A 76 32.53 -27.87 11.08
CA ILE A 76 33.53 -28.35 12.07
C ILE A 76 33.99 -29.77 11.74
N ALA A 77 33.07 -30.66 11.38
CA ALA A 77 33.40 -32.02 10.97
C ALA A 77 34.29 -32.01 9.72
N ASN A 78 33.94 -31.23 8.70
CA ASN A 78 34.73 -31.08 7.47
C ASN A 78 36.15 -30.56 7.77
N ARG A 79 36.26 -29.54 8.62
CA ARG A 79 37.55 -28.99 9.06
C ARG A 79 38.40 -30.02 9.79
N ASN A 80 37.79 -30.84 10.66
CA ASN A 80 38.48 -31.92 11.36
C ASN A 80 38.93 -33.03 10.38
N HIS A 81 38.11 -33.39 9.39
CA HIS A 81 38.50 -34.35 8.36
C HIS A 81 39.71 -33.88 7.55
N ILE A 82 39.76 -32.61 7.13
CA ILE A 82 40.92 -32.03 6.43
C ILE A 82 42.18 -32.06 7.33
N ALA A 83 42.03 -31.78 8.63
CA ALA A 83 43.16 -31.77 9.56
C ALA A 83 43.75 -33.17 9.79
N HIS A 84 42.92 -34.22 9.77
CA HIS A 84 43.36 -35.59 10.04
C HIS A 84 43.70 -36.41 8.78
N ASN A 85 43.15 -36.05 7.60
CA ASN A 85 43.39 -36.77 6.34
C ASN A 85 44.25 -35.95 5.38
N LYS A 86 45.41 -36.50 5.00
CA LYS A 86 46.39 -35.85 4.10
C LYS A 86 46.02 -35.90 2.61
N LEU A 87 45.05 -36.72 2.24
CA LEU A 87 44.57 -36.89 0.86
C LEU A 87 43.04 -36.71 0.84
N LEU A 88 42.56 -35.93 -0.12
CA LEU A 88 41.14 -35.63 -0.35
C LEU A 88 40.80 -35.98 -1.79
N ASP A 89 39.73 -36.74 -1.98
CA ASP A 89 39.17 -36.95 -3.31
C ASP A 89 38.40 -35.69 -3.78
N TYR A 90 38.15 -35.63 -5.09
CA TYR A 90 37.50 -34.47 -5.71
C TYR A 90 36.06 -34.27 -5.20
N SER A 91 35.30 -35.35 -5.01
CA SER A 91 33.92 -35.30 -4.51
C SER A 91 33.82 -34.75 -3.08
N ALA A 92 34.72 -35.14 -2.19
CA ALA A 92 34.81 -34.65 -0.83
C ALA A 92 35.17 -33.16 -0.82
N LYS A 93 36.10 -32.74 -1.69
CA LYS A 93 36.43 -31.33 -1.87
C LYS A 93 35.21 -30.50 -2.29
N GLU A 94 34.46 -30.94 -3.29
CA GLU A 94 33.27 -30.20 -3.76
C GLU A 94 32.20 -30.09 -2.67
N LYS A 95 31.93 -31.18 -1.96
CA LYS A 95 30.98 -31.18 -0.84
C LYS A 95 31.41 -30.22 0.28
N MET A 96 32.69 -30.26 0.66
CA MET A 96 33.23 -29.37 1.69
C MET A 96 33.15 -27.89 1.29
N LEU A 97 33.39 -27.58 0.01
CA LEU A 97 33.24 -26.22 -0.51
C LEU A 97 31.79 -25.76 -0.45
N TYR A 98 30.86 -26.60 -0.90
CA TYR A 98 29.43 -26.30 -0.82
C TYR A 98 28.98 -26.02 0.62
N ASP A 99 29.32 -26.91 1.55
CA ASP A 99 28.98 -26.76 2.98
C ASP A 99 29.58 -25.47 3.56
N THR A 100 30.80 -25.11 3.16
CA THR A 100 31.46 -23.87 3.59
C THR A 100 30.78 -22.63 3.01
N HIS A 101 30.36 -22.67 1.75
CA HIS A 101 29.63 -21.58 1.12
C HIS A 101 28.26 -21.37 1.75
N ALA A 102 27.53 -22.46 2.03
CA ALA A 102 26.25 -22.41 2.72
C ALA A 102 26.41 -21.80 4.13
N PHE A 103 27.38 -22.29 4.91
CA PHE A 103 27.66 -21.75 6.24
C PHE A 103 28.03 -20.25 6.21
N ARG A 104 28.88 -19.86 5.26
CA ARG A 104 29.24 -18.44 5.06
C ARG A 104 28.04 -17.59 4.67
N GLY A 105 27.09 -18.14 3.92
CA GLY A 105 25.83 -17.48 3.56
C GLY A 105 25.04 -17.06 4.81
N TYR A 106 24.84 -17.99 5.75
CA TYR A 106 24.15 -17.68 7.00
C TYR A 106 24.85 -16.61 7.84
N ILE A 107 26.19 -16.62 7.90
CA ILE A 107 26.95 -15.59 8.63
C ILE A 107 26.73 -14.22 7.99
N LYS A 108 26.80 -14.13 6.65
CA LYS A 108 26.60 -12.85 5.96
C LYS A 108 25.22 -12.27 6.21
N GLU A 109 24.19 -13.12 6.20
CA GLU A 109 22.83 -12.68 6.46
C GLU A 109 22.68 -12.17 7.90
N ALA A 110 23.25 -12.90 8.87
CA ALA A 110 23.24 -12.47 10.26
C ALA A 110 23.96 -11.12 10.48
N VAL A 111 25.08 -10.89 9.78
CA VAL A 111 25.78 -9.59 9.81
C VAL A 111 24.91 -8.49 9.20
N ARG A 112 24.28 -8.75 8.05
CA ARG A 112 23.38 -7.77 7.40
C ARG A 112 22.24 -7.36 8.32
N LYS A 113 21.65 -8.35 9.02
CA LYS A 113 20.56 -8.13 9.98
C LYS A 113 21.03 -7.35 11.22
N PHE A 114 22.21 -7.67 11.73
CA PHE A 114 22.83 -6.90 12.81
C PHE A 114 23.04 -5.43 12.42
N ASP A 115 23.61 -5.20 11.24
CA ASP A 115 23.90 -3.85 10.74
C ASP A 115 22.63 -3.04 10.43
N SER A 116 21.52 -3.70 10.07
CA SER A 116 20.23 -3.02 9.88
C SER A 116 19.53 -2.68 11.20
N GLU A 117 19.63 -3.54 12.21
CA GLU A 117 18.94 -3.36 13.49
C GLU A 117 19.73 -2.50 14.49
N ASN A 118 21.06 -2.37 14.30
CA ASN A 118 21.95 -1.63 15.20
C ASN A 118 22.59 -0.44 14.48
N ARG A 119 21.84 0.27 13.64
CA ARG A 119 22.29 1.53 13.07
C ARG A 119 22.42 2.56 14.20
N SER A 120 23.51 3.32 14.17
CA SER A 120 23.66 4.47 15.05
C SER A 120 22.70 5.56 14.62
N GLU A 121 22.11 6.27 15.58
CA GLU A 121 21.25 7.44 15.37
C GLU A 121 21.88 8.44 14.39
N GLU A 122 23.19 8.71 14.50
CA GLU A 122 23.93 9.59 13.58
C GLU A 122 23.86 9.14 12.11
N VAL A 123 23.86 7.82 11.86
CA VAL A 123 23.79 7.25 10.52
C VAL A 123 22.36 7.33 9.96
N GLU A 124 21.36 7.13 10.80
CA GLU A 124 19.96 7.29 10.40
C GLU A 124 19.63 8.75 10.06
N GLU A 125 20.07 9.69 10.90
CA GLU A 125 19.93 11.12 10.64
C GLU A 125 20.60 11.53 9.32
N THR A 126 21.81 11.01 9.06
CA THR A 126 22.54 11.30 7.81
C THR A 126 21.80 10.76 6.58
N LEU A 127 21.23 9.55 6.67
CA LEU A 127 20.45 8.96 5.58
C LEU A 127 19.17 9.76 5.31
N GLN A 128 18.47 10.17 6.37
CA GLN A 128 17.27 11.00 6.25
C GLN A 128 17.61 12.35 5.60
N ALA A 129 18.69 13.02 6.03
CA ALA A 129 19.12 14.28 5.44
C ALA A 129 19.47 14.16 3.94
N ILE A 130 20.05 13.03 3.52
CA ILE A 130 20.32 12.75 2.10
C ILE A 130 19.02 12.55 1.33
N GLU A 131 18.03 11.88 1.91
CA GLU A 131 16.73 11.64 1.29
C GLU A 131 15.94 12.95 1.13
N ASP A 132 15.88 13.76 2.19
CA ASP A 132 15.24 15.08 2.18
C ASP A 132 15.90 16.00 1.14
N GLN A 133 17.23 15.99 1.05
CA GLN A 133 17.96 16.76 0.03
C GLN A 133 17.63 16.32 -1.39
N LYS A 134 17.52 15.00 -1.64
CA LYS A 134 17.14 14.47 -2.96
C LYS A 134 15.71 14.79 -3.33
N GLU A 135 14.80 14.83 -2.36
CA GLU A 135 13.43 15.25 -2.58
C GLU A 135 13.38 16.74 -2.95
N TYR A 136 14.04 17.59 -2.17
CA TYR A 136 14.17 19.01 -2.46
C TYR A 136 14.76 19.30 -3.85
N GLU A 137 15.83 18.60 -4.23
CA GLU A 137 16.45 18.75 -5.55
C GLU A 137 15.51 18.35 -6.69
N ARG A 138 14.71 17.30 -6.51
CA ARG A 138 13.71 16.87 -7.51
C ARG A 138 12.58 17.87 -7.65
N GLU A 139 12.06 18.38 -6.54
CA GLU A 139 10.99 19.40 -6.55
C GLU A 139 11.47 20.70 -7.18
N ALA A 140 12.66 21.17 -6.80
CA ALA A 140 13.26 22.38 -7.37
C ALA A 140 13.54 22.22 -8.87
N HIS A 141 14.02 21.05 -9.31
CA HIS A 141 14.23 20.75 -10.72
C HIS A 141 12.90 20.78 -11.50
N LEU A 142 11.86 20.14 -10.97
CA LEU A 142 10.53 20.14 -11.58
C LEU A 142 9.95 21.56 -11.69
N GLU A 143 10.11 22.39 -10.66
CA GLU A 143 9.68 23.80 -10.67
C GLU A 143 10.37 24.59 -11.78
N ILE A 144 11.69 24.40 -11.96
CA ILE A 144 12.46 25.04 -13.04
C ILE A 144 11.94 24.61 -14.40
N VAL A 145 11.78 23.30 -14.62
CA VAL A 145 11.28 22.73 -15.88
C VAL A 145 9.93 23.32 -16.25
N GLN A 146 8.98 23.31 -15.31
CA GLN A 146 7.63 23.85 -15.51
C GLN A 146 7.62 25.35 -15.79
N SER A 147 8.42 26.12 -15.04
CA SER A 147 8.51 27.57 -15.17
C SER A 147 9.15 28.01 -16.48
N GLU A 148 10.19 27.31 -16.93
CA GLU A 148 10.90 27.63 -18.18
C GLU A 148 10.10 27.21 -19.42
N ALA A 149 9.54 26.00 -19.41
CA ALA A 149 8.76 25.49 -20.55
C ALA A 149 7.31 26.02 -20.59
N GLY A 150 6.81 26.60 -19.49
CA GLY A 150 5.45 27.11 -19.38
C GLY A 150 4.39 26.00 -19.45
N ILE A 151 4.67 24.86 -18.82
CA ILE A 151 3.80 23.68 -18.77
C ILE A 151 3.62 23.20 -17.34
N SER A 152 2.59 22.40 -17.10
CA SER A 152 2.40 21.68 -15.84
C SER A 152 2.59 20.19 -16.04
N ILE A 153 3.54 19.62 -15.29
CA ILE A 153 3.75 18.17 -15.19
C ILE A 153 3.10 17.72 -13.87
N ARG A 154 2.03 16.93 -13.98
CA ARG A 154 1.21 16.52 -12.84
C ARG A 154 1.45 15.05 -12.53
N ASP A 155 1.47 14.74 -11.23
CA ASP A 155 1.48 13.36 -10.77
C ASP A 155 0.06 12.77 -10.85
N ARG A 156 -0.03 11.45 -10.72
CA ARG A 156 -1.28 10.70 -10.70
C ARG A 156 -2.34 11.28 -9.76
N LYS A 157 -1.92 11.77 -8.58
CA LYS A 157 -2.83 12.36 -7.58
C LYS A 157 -3.40 13.70 -8.04
N LYS A 158 -2.58 14.57 -8.63
CA LYS A 158 -3.00 15.86 -9.18
C LYS A 158 -3.92 15.67 -10.39
N ILE A 159 -3.64 14.69 -11.26
CA ILE A 159 -4.53 14.35 -12.40
C ILE A 159 -5.89 13.86 -11.88
N LEU A 160 -5.91 12.94 -10.91
CA LEU A 160 -7.16 12.49 -10.29
C LEU A 160 -7.95 13.64 -9.65
N ALA A 161 -7.27 14.62 -9.05
CA ALA A 161 -7.92 15.80 -8.49
C ALA A 161 -8.58 16.68 -9.55
N LEU A 162 -7.97 16.82 -10.74
CA LEU A 162 -8.60 17.52 -11.87
C LEU A 162 -9.90 16.83 -12.31
N PHE A 163 -9.88 15.51 -12.49
CA PHE A 163 -11.06 14.74 -12.84
C PHE A 163 -12.17 14.82 -11.78
N ARG A 164 -11.81 14.82 -10.49
CA ARG A 164 -12.77 15.05 -9.40
C ARG A 164 -13.41 16.43 -9.46
N GLU A 165 -12.69 17.47 -9.89
CA GLU A 165 -13.26 18.80 -10.06
C GLU A 165 -14.28 18.83 -11.18
N VAL A 166 -13.97 18.20 -12.32
CA VAL A 166 -14.89 18.12 -13.46
C VAL A 166 -16.19 17.41 -13.09
N ILE A 167 -16.11 16.30 -12.35
CA ILE A 167 -17.31 15.59 -11.86
C ILE A 167 -18.10 16.47 -10.88
N ARG A 168 -17.42 17.21 -9.99
CA ARG A 168 -18.10 18.11 -9.05
C ARG A 168 -18.82 19.24 -9.77
N ASP A 169 -18.25 19.77 -10.84
CA ASP A 169 -18.89 20.78 -11.68
C ASP A 169 -20.14 20.21 -12.36
N ILE A 170 -20.06 19.01 -12.96
CA ILE A 170 -21.23 18.33 -13.53
C ILE A 170 -22.32 18.11 -12.46
N TYR A 171 -21.94 17.63 -11.28
CA TYR A 171 -22.86 17.40 -10.17
C TYR A 171 -23.52 18.70 -9.69
N ARG A 172 -22.76 19.78 -9.53
CA ARG A 172 -23.29 21.08 -9.10
C ARG A 172 -24.33 21.58 -10.09
N ASP A 173 -24.03 21.48 -11.38
CA ASP A 173 -24.92 21.96 -12.43
C ASP A 173 -26.22 21.13 -12.48
N ILE A 174 -26.14 19.81 -12.35
CA ILE A 174 -27.32 18.94 -12.25
C ILE A 174 -28.13 19.26 -10.98
N HIS A 175 -27.47 19.44 -9.84
CA HIS A 175 -28.12 19.80 -8.59
C HIS A 175 -28.81 21.17 -8.68
N GLU A 176 -28.24 22.14 -9.39
CA GLU A 176 -28.87 23.44 -9.65
C GLU A 176 -30.12 23.31 -10.54
N ILE A 177 -30.08 22.47 -11.58
CA ILE A 177 -31.24 22.18 -12.43
C ILE A 177 -32.38 21.56 -11.63
N LEU A 178 -32.06 20.62 -10.73
CA LEU A 178 -33.04 19.91 -9.91
C LEU A 178 -33.48 20.67 -8.65
N TYR A 179 -32.85 21.81 -8.33
CA TYR A 179 -33.09 22.52 -7.06
C TYR A 179 -34.55 22.91 -6.80
N PHE A 180 -35.31 23.21 -7.87
CA PHE A 180 -36.73 23.58 -7.78
C PHE A 180 -37.68 22.42 -8.08
N ASN A 181 -37.17 21.22 -8.34
CA ASN A 181 -38.00 20.06 -8.67
C ASN A 181 -38.51 19.41 -7.37
N GLU A 182 -39.83 19.33 -7.20
CA GLU A 182 -40.45 18.71 -6.00
C GLU A 182 -40.52 17.17 -6.09
N VAL A 183 -40.23 16.61 -7.27
CA VAL A 183 -40.41 15.18 -7.60
C VAL A 183 -39.07 14.45 -7.70
N LEU A 184 -38.02 15.16 -8.12
CA LEU A 184 -36.70 14.61 -8.39
C LEU A 184 -35.66 15.05 -7.37
N ASP A 185 -34.92 14.08 -6.85
CA ASP A 185 -33.81 14.30 -5.91
C ASP A 185 -32.52 13.65 -6.42
N VAL A 186 -31.39 14.22 -6.01
CA VAL A 186 -30.04 13.71 -6.30
C VAL A 186 -29.37 13.23 -5.00
N ASN A 187 -28.75 12.06 -5.04
CA ASN A 187 -27.95 11.58 -3.91
C ASN A 187 -26.60 12.28 -3.81
N GLU A 188 -25.97 12.19 -2.64
CA GLU A 188 -24.61 12.69 -2.44
C GLU A 188 -23.62 12.09 -3.44
N ILE A 189 -22.71 12.94 -3.92
CA ILE A 189 -21.62 12.56 -4.81
C ILE A 189 -20.60 11.65 -4.11
N ASN A 190 -20.35 10.48 -4.70
CA ASN A 190 -19.27 9.59 -4.30
C ASN A 190 -17.90 10.10 -4.77
N SER A 191 -16.87 9.81 -3.98
CA SER A 191 -15.50 10.17 -4.33
C SER A 191 -14.93 9.23 -5.39
N LEU A 192 -14.57 9.78 -6.55
CA LEU A 192 -13.88 9.08 -7.62
C LEU A 192 -12.51 8.55 -7.14
N LYS A 193 -12.23 7.27 -7.37
CA LYS A 193 -10.94 6.63 -7.07
C LYS A 193 -10.20 6.24 -8.34
N ASP A 194 -8.88 6.08 -8.22
CA ASP A 194 -8.03 5.52 -9.28
C ASP A 194 -8.15 3.98 -9.24
N GLU A 195 -9.24 3.47 -9.80
CA GLU A 195 -9.55 2.05 -9.92
C GLU A 195 -9.91 1.75 -11.38
N MET A 196 -9.56 0.55 -11.86
CA MET A 196 -9.76 0.13 -13.25
C MET A 196 -11.22 -0.29 -13.56
N ASP A 197 -12.10 -0.21 -12.56
CA ASP A 197 -13.51 -0.60 -12.65
C ASP A 197 -14.41 0.64 -12.69
N GLU A 198 -15.56 0.52 -13.34
CA GLU A 198 -16.58 1.58 -13.35
C GLU A 198 -17.14 1.81 -11.94
N GLN A 199 -17.19 3.08 -11.53
CA GLN A 199 -17.62 3.51 -10.20
C GLN A 199 -18.89 4.34 -10.29
N LEU A 200 -19.89 4.03 -9.46
CA LEU A 200 -21.10 4.85 -9.34
C LEU A 200 -20.76 6.17 -8.64
N LEU A 201 -20.95 7.28 -9.34
CA LEU A 201 -20.68 8.63 -8.85
C LEU A 201 -21.87 9.20 -8.09
N PHE A 202 -23.05 9.23 -8.71
CA PHE A 202 -24.30 9.66 -8.08
C PHE A 202 -25.49 9.13 -8.87
N THR A 203 -26.67 9.21 -8.24
CA THR A 203 -27.94 8.72 -8.78
C THR A 203 -29.02 9.78 -8.63
N ILE A 204 -29.89 9.88 -9.63
CA ILE A 204 -31.09 10.71 -9.65
C ILE A 204 -32.31 9.83 -9.39
N PHE A 205 -33.15 10.22 -8.44
CA PHE A 205 -34.33 9.47 -8.01
C PHE A 205 -35.61 10.27 -8.23
N ASN A 206 -36.71 9.55 -8.47
CA ASN A 206 -38.06 10.06 -8.30
C ASN A 206 -38.70 9.35 -7.09
N GLY A 207 -38.67 10.00 -5.93
CA GLY A 207 -39.12 9.44 -4.66
C GLY A 207 -38.36 8.17 -4.24
N ARG A 208 -38.84 6.98 -4.65
CA ARG A 208 -38.21 5.68 -4.34
C ARG A 208 -37.66 4.93 -5.56
N GLN A 209 -37.82 5.48 -6.76
CA GLN A 209 -37.38 4.84 -8.00
C GLN A 209 -36.09 5.49 -8.51
N GLU A 210 -35.08 4.67 -8.80
CA GLU A 210 -33.86 5.07 -9.49
C GLU A 210 -34.19 5.39 -10.96
N LEU A 211 -33.93 6.63 -11.37
CA LEU A 211 -34.17 7.06 -12.75
C LEU A 211 -32.90 7.05 -13.57
N LEU A 212 -31.80 7.50 -12.99
CA LEU A 212 -30.56 7.70 -13.73
C LEU A 212 -29.34 7.53 -12.83
N ASN A 213 -28.39 6.71 -13.28
CA ASN A 213 -27.13 6.40 -12.62
C ASN A 213 -25.97 6.97 -13.44
N VAL A 214 -25.11 7.73 -12.80
CA VAL A 214 -23.90 8.29 -13.43
C VAL A 214 -22.68 7.53 -12.94
N TYR A 215 -21.95 6.92 -13.87
CA TYR A 215 -20.74 6.15 -13.64
C TYR A 215 -19.50 6.90 -14.13
N GLY A 216 -18.38 6.70 -13.45
CA GLY A 216 -17.07 7.19 -13.84
C GLY A 216 -16.05 6.06 -13.92
N LEU A 217 -15.24 6.06 -14.97
CA LEU A 217 -14.08 5.18 -15.15
C LEU A 217 -12.86 6.05 -15.46
N VAL A 218 -11.75 5.77 -14.78
CA VAL A 218 -10.53 6.57 -14.88
C VAL A 218 -9.37 5.70 -15.35
N ASP A 219 -8.65 6.19 -16.35
CA ASP A 219 -7.38 5.63 -16.79
C ASP A 219 -6.33 6.74 -16.72
N ILE A 220 -5.46 6.68 -15.71
CA ILE A 220 -4.42 7.70 -15.47
C ILE A 220 -3.05 7.16 -15.87
N ASP A 221 -2.40 7.90 -16.77
CA ASP A 221 -0.98 7.80 -17.07
C ASP A 221 -0.31 9.13 -16.66
N ASP A 222 0.57 9.06 -15.66
CA ASP A 222 1.29 10.20 -15.09
C ASP A 222 2.66 10.43 -15.75
N SER A 223 2.95 9.73 -16.84
CA SER A 223 4.14 9.97 -17.66
C SER A 223 4.07 11.35 -18.34
N GLU A 224 5.23 11.93 -18.62
CA GLU A 224 5.33 13.18 -19.39
C GLU A 224 4.78 12.98 -20.81
N GLY A 225 3.95 13.91 -21.28
CA GLY A 225 3.34 13.85 -22.62
C GLY A 225 2.22 12.81 -22.79
N ALA A 226 1.96 11.98 -21.78
CA ALA A 226 0.90 10.97 -21.82
C ALA A 226 -0.50 11.60 -21.66
N THR A 227 -1.51 10.87 -22.15
CA THR A 227 -2.92 11.27 -22.05
C THR A 227 -3.63 10.38 -21.04
N SER A 228 -4.27 10.99 -20.05
CA SER A 228 -5.18 10.35 -19.10
C SER A 228 -6.62 10.59 -19.53
N VAL A 229 -7.50 9.63 -19.26
CA VAL A 229 -8.91 9.67 -19.71
C VAL A 229 -9.85 9.42 -18.54
N LEU A 230 -10.87 10.27 -18.41
CA LEU A 230 -12.05 10.05 -17.58
C LEU A 230 -13.23 9.75 -18.52
N LYS A 231 -13.80 8.55 -18.42
CA LYS A 231 -15.04 8.19 -19.11
C LYS A 231 -16.22 8.36 -18.14
N ILE A 232 -17.25 9.05 -18.59
CA ILE A 232 -18.50 9.27 -17.85
C ILE A 232 -19.63 8.60 -18.63
N SER A 233 -20.32 7.67 -17.97
CA SER A 233 -21.45 6.94 -18.55
C SER A 233 -22.72 7.25 -17.76
N VAL A 234 -23.82 7.53 -18.45
CA VAL A 234 -25.11 7.93 -17.91
C VAL A 234 -26.12 6.87 -18.30
N VAL A 235 -26.64 6.13 -17.33
CA VAL A 235 -27.51 4.97 -17.55
C VAL A 235 -28.87 5.19 -16.91
N GLY A 236 -29.95 5.10 -17.69
CA GLY A 236 -31.33 5.19 -17.21
C GLY A 236 -31.81 3.91 -16.50
N GLY A 237 -32.90 4.00 -15.73
CA GLY A 237 -33.45 2.90 -14.91
C GLY A 237 -33.88 1.61 -15.65
N ASN A 238 -33.83 1.59 -16.99
CA ASN A 238 -34.08 0.41 -17.85
C ASN A 238 -32.81 -0.10 -18.57
N ASP A 239 -31.61 0.21 -18.04
CA ASP A 239 -30.32 0.01 -18.72
C ASP A 239 -30.24 0.76 -20.08
N GLU A 240 -30.95 1.87 -20.21
CA GLU A 240 -30.86 2.75 -21.37
C GLU A 240 -29.56 3.56 -21.30
N ASP A 241 -28.68 3.41 -22.29
CA ASP A 241 -27.49 4.25 -22.45
C ASP A 241 -27.92 5.65 -22.90
N VAL A 242 -27.95 6.59 -21.97
CA VAL A 242 -28.40 7.97 -22.19
C VAL A 242 -27.28 8.79 -22.80
N ALA A 243 -26.06 8.65 -22.26
CA ALA A 243 -24.86 9.31 -22.76
C ALA A 243 -23.60 8.60 -22.28
N THR A 244 -22.59 8.51 -23.15
CA THR A 244 -21.26 8.05 -22.79
C THR A 244 -20.24 9.00 -23.40
N GLU A 245 -19.55 9.75 -22.54
CA GLU A 245 -18.62 10.80 -22.95
C GLU A 245 -17.25 10.60 -22.28
N SER A 246 -16.20 11.08 -22.93
CA SER A 246 -14.83 11.04 -22.40
C SER A 246 -14.23 12.43 -22.27
N ILE A 247 -13.47 12.62 -21.20
CA ILE A 247 -12.75 13.84 -20.85
C ILE A 247 -11.27 13.47 -20.81
N GLU A 248 -10.46 14.19 -21.58
CA GLU A 248 -9.04 13.87 -21.76
C GLU A 248 -8.16 14.93 -21.11
N TYR A 249 -7.10 14.48 -20.45
CA TYR A 249 -6.06 15.34 -19.92
C TYR A 249 -4.71 14.91 -20.48
N VAL A 250 -4.02 15.82 -21.16
CA VAL A 250 -2.65 15.63 -21.66
C VAL A 250 -1.68 16.21 -20.65
N ASN A 251 -0.72 15.40 -20.19
CA ASN A 251 0.32 15.85 -19.28
C ASN A 251 1.41 16.62 -20.03
N GLY A 252 2.02 17.61 -19.38
CA GLY A 252 3.11 18.37 -19.99
C GLY A 252 4.35 17.49 -20.25
N GLU A 253 5.09 17.82 -21.29
CA GLU A 253 6.42 17.27 -21.57
C GLU A 253 7.37 18.40 -21.97
N ALA A 254 8.58 18.40 -21.39
CA ALA A 254 9.59 19.39 -21.71
C ALA A 254 10.94 18.75 -22.00
N GLU A 255 11.68 19.36 -22.93
CA GLU A 255 13.03 18.96 -23.27
C GLU A 255 13.98 20.15 -23.10
N TYR A 256 15.21 19.87 -22.64
CA TYR A 256 16.23 20.90 -22.49
C TYR A 256 16.80 21.31 -23.86
N ASN A 257 16.63 22.58 -24.23
CA ASN A 257 17.17 23.11 -25.47
C ASN A 257 18.58 23.70 -25.23
N LEU A 258 19.60 23.06 -25.78
CA LEU A 258 21.00 23.49 -25.65
C LEU A 258 21.28 24.88 -26.26
N GLU A 259 20.54 25.30 -27.28
CA GLU A 259 20.75 26.59 -27.95
C GLU A 259 20.16 27.76 -27.16
N GLN A 260 18.96 27.58 -26.60
CA GLN A 260 18.27 28.56 -25.77
C GLN A 260 18.69 28.49 -24.29
N THR A 261 19.45 27.46 -23.92
CA THR A 261 19.90 27.17 -22.53
C THR A 261 18.77 27.05 -21.52
N SER A 262 17.57 26.67 -21.98
CA SER A 262 16.34 26.57 -21.19
C SER A 262 15.51 25.35 -21.60
N TYR A 263 14.59 24.92 -20.73
CA TYR A 263 13.57 23.94 -21.08
C TYR A 263 12.54 24.52 -22.04
N MET A 264 12.13 23.71 -23.01
CA MET A 264 11.13 24.05 -24.01
C MET A 264 10.01 22.99 -24.01
N PRO A 265 8.74 23.39 -24.21
CA PRO A 265 7.64 22.43 -24.24
C PRO A 265 7.69 21.58 -25.51
N VAL A 266 7.68 20.27 -25.34
CA VAL A 266 7.44 19.29 -26.41
C VAL A 266 5.93 19.09 -26.55
N VAL A 267 5.26 18.86 -25.42
CA VAL A 267 3.81 18.73 -25.29
C VAL A 267 3.33 19.71 -24.23
N LYS A 268 2.30 20.49 -24.57
CA LYS A 268 1.66 21.41 -23.61
C LYS A 268 0.60 20.66 -22.84
N ASP A 269 0.50 20.91 -21.54
CA ASP A 269 -0.59 20.36 -20.75
C ASP A 269 -1.93 20.99 -21.18
N SER A 270 -2.96 20.15 -21.28
CA SER A 270 -4.30 20.59 -21.63
C SER A 270 -5.34 19.65 -21.06
N LEU A 271 -6.43 20.23 -20.57
CA LEU A 271 -7.65 19.51 -20.20
C LEU A 271 -8.70 19.82 -21.26
N ASP A 272 -9.18 18.80 -21.96
CA ASP A 272 -10.34 18.92 -22.84
C ASP A 272 -11.59 18.52 -22.06
N ASP A 273 -12.26 19.53 -21.51
CA ASP A 273 -13.50 19.38 -20.76
C ASP A 273 -14.74 19.74 -21.59
N GLY A 274 -14.62 19.90 -22.92
CA GLY A 274 -15.73 20.32 -23.78
C GLY A 274 -16.92 19.37 -23.74
N ASN A 275 -16.66 18.07 -23.61
CA ASN A 275 -17.70 17.04 -23.54
C ASN A 275 -18.51 17.07 -22.23
N LYS A 276 -18.10 17.86 -21.22
CA LYS A 276 -18.89 18.04 -19.99
C LYS A 276 -20.27 18.64 -20.29
N GLU A 277 -20.38 19.51 -21.28
CA GLU A 277 -21.65 20.15 -21.64
C GLU A 277 -22.59 19.15 -22.32
N ALA A 278 -22.06 18.20 -23.09
CA ALA A 278 -22.85 17.13 -23.69
C ALA A 278 -23.46 16.21 -22.62
N VAL A 279 -22.70 15.86 -21.57
CA VAL A 279 -23.22 15.09 -20.42
C VAL A 279 -24.36 15.86 -19.73
N LYS A 280 -24.19 17.16 -19.52
CA LYS A 280 -25.22 18.00 -18.89
C LYS A 280 -26.49 18.08 -19.73
N GLU A 281 -26.36 18.34 -21.03
CA GLU A 281 -27.48 18.44 -21.96
C GLU A 281 -28.26 17.13 -22.02
N ALA A 282 -27.56 16.00 -22.09
CA ALA A 282 -28.19 14.67 -22.09
C ALA A 282 -28.98 14.39 -20.80
N VAL A 283 -28.43 14.73 -19.63
CA VAL A 283 -29.14 14.58 -18.35
C VAL A 283 -30.37 15.50 -18.31
N ASN A 284 -30.25 16.75 -18.76
CA ASN A 284 -31.35 17.70 -18.77
C ASN A 284 -32.48 17.28 -19.74
N GLU A 285 -32.16 16.83 -20.95
CA GLU A 285 -33.14 16.31 -21.90
C GLU A 285 -33.88 15.08 -21.35
N PHE A 286 -33.16 14.19 -20.66
CA PHE A 286 -33.76 13.01 -20.05
C PHE A 286 -34.71 13.38 -18.91
N VAL A 287 -34.31 14.33 -18.05
CA VAL A 287 -35.16 14.86 -16.97
C VAL A 287 -36.43 15.51 -17.53
N LEU A 288 -36.32 16.35 -18.56
CA LEU A 288 -37.46 17.00 -19.20
C LEU A 288 -38.42 15.99 -19.82
N ARG A 289 -37.90 14.93 -20.46
CA ARG A 289 -38.72 13.84 -21.02
C ARG A 289 -39.54 13.13 -19.95
N ILE A 290 -38.92 12.81 -18.81
CA ILE A 290 -39.62 12.16 -17.69
C ILE A 290 -40.69 13.06 -17.10
N MET A 291 -40.43 14.37 -16.98
CA MET A 291 -41.43 15.33 -16.51
C MET A 291 -42.63 15.42 -17.46
N ASP A 292 -42.38 15.49 -18.78
CA ASP A 292 -43.43 15.53 -19.79
C ASP A 292 -44.28 14.23 -19.81
N ASP A 293 -43.64 13.07 -19.64
CA ASP A 293 -44.31 11.78 -19.52
C ASP A 293 -45.17 11.69 -18.23
N CYS A 294 -44.68 12.24 -17.11
CA CYS A 294 -45.44 12.31 -15.86
C CYS A 294 -46.66 13.23 -15.96
N GLU A 295 -46.53 14.40 -16.58
CA GLU A 295 -47.66 15.31 -16.82
C GLU A 295 -48.71 14.66 -17.73
N THR A 296 -48.27 14.01 -18.81
CA THR A 296 -49.15 13.36 -19.78
C THR A 296 -49.91 12.17 -19.18
N MET A 297 -49.28 11.37 -18.30
CA MET A 297 -49.97 10.28 -17.60
C MET A 297 -51.01 10.80 -16.60
N GLY A 298 -50.72 11.88 -15.86
CA GLY A 298 -51.68 12.51 -14.94
C GLY A 298 -52.97 12.96 -15.63
N TYR A 299 -52.84 13.62 -16.80
CA TYR A 299 -53.99 14.00 -17.63
C TYR A 299 -54.81 12.79 -18.15
N SER A 300 -54.18 11.63 -18.32
CA SER A 300 -54.86 10.42 -18.80
C SER A 300 -55.63 9.68 -17.70
N GLU A 301 -55.14 9.72 -16.47
CA GLU A 301 -55.82 9.15 -15.29
C GLU A 301 -57.00 10.01 -14.84
N GLU A 302 -56.86 11.34 -14.85
CA GLU A 302 -57.98 12.26 -14.57
C GLU A 302 -59.12 12.11 -15.59
N ARG A 303 -58.79 12.02 -16.89
CA ARG A 303 -59.81 11.74 -17.93
C ARG A 303 -60.51 10.40 -17.72
N ARG A 304 -59.75 9.34 -17.39
CA ARG A 304 -60.35 8.02 -17.15
C ARG A 304 -61.25 8.04 -15.91
N ALA A 305 -60.85 8.75 -14.85
CA ALA A 305 -61.66 8.88 -13.65
C ALA A 305 -62.95 9.70 -13.90
N GLU A 306 -62.88 10.76 -14.73
CA GLU A 306 -64.06 11.51 -15.18
C GLU A 306 -64.99 10.66 -16.06
N GLU A 307 -64.44 9.89 -17.00
CA GLU A 307 -65.21 8.99 -17.87
C GLU A 307 -65.88 7.85 -17.07
N ASP A 308 -65.22 7.30 -16.05
CA ASP A 308 -65.78 6.27 -15.15
C ASP A 308 -66.90 6.85 -14.27
N TRP A 309 -66.73 8.08 -13.77
CA TRP A 309 -67.79 8.80 -13.04
C TRP A 309 -69.00 9.12 -13.90
N ASP A 310 -68.79 9.55 -15.14
CA ASP A 310 -69.87 9.84 -16.08
C ASP A 310 -70.59 8.56 -16.53
N ALA A 311 -69.88 7.43 -16.66
CA ALA A 311 -70.47 6.12 -16.94
C ALA A 311 -71.32 5.60 -15.76
N ASP A 312 -70.81 5.70 -14.53
CA ASP A 312 -71.56 5.35 -13.32
C ASP A 312 -72.81 6.23 -13.15
N ALA A 313 -72.72 7.52 -13.49
CA ALA A 313 -73.86 8.43 -13.46
C ALA A 313 -74.92 8.08 -14.53
N ALA A 314 -74.51 7.61 -15.72
CA ALA A 314 -75.40 7.17 -16.78
C ALA A 314 -76.13 5.86 -16.42
N ASP A 315 -75.44 4.88 -15.82
CA ASP A 315 -76.02 3.61 -15.36
C ASP A 315 -77.05 3.80 -14.24
N ILE A 316 -76.91 4.84 -13.42
CA ILE A 316 -77.89 5.21 -12.38
C ILE A 316 -79.17 5.82 -12.99
N LEU A 317 -79.07 6.45 -14.17
CA LEU A 317 -80.21 7.06 -14.87
C LEU A 317 -81.00 6.06 -15.73
N GLU A 318 -80.36 5.00 -16.26
CA GLU A 318 -81.06 3.95 -17.02
C GLU A 318 -81.81 2.92 -16.15
N ASN A 319 -81.49 2.84 -14.86
CA ASN A 319 -82.12 1.90 -13.91
C ASN A 319 -83.35 2.48 -13.15
N ARG A 320 -84.04 3.48 -13.70
CA ARG A 320 -85.19 4.14 -13.07
C ARG A 320 -86.45 4.13 -13.93
#